data_AF-A0A564Q8K4-F1
#
_entry.id   AF-A0A564Q8K4-F1
#
_cell.length_a   1.000
_cell.length_b   1.000
_cell.length_c   1.000
_cell.angle_alpha   90.00
_cell.angle_beta   90.00
_cell.angle_gamma   90.00
#
_symmetry.space_group_name_H-M   'P 1'
#
loop_
_entity.id
_entity.type
_entity.pdbx_description
1 polymer ?
#
loop_
_entity_poly.entity_id
_entity_poly.type
_entity_poly.pdbx_seq_one_letter_code
_entity_poly.pdbx_strand_id
1 'polypeptide(L)'
;MAFLFLADHAEHLSKLIKPALAEGKDVITDRCIDSRYAYQGVTLKKYFQDPIKWLKKIHEPFSVVPDRTILLVTDVDVAIERISRKGRKRIKLEDKDFLEKVQRNYLELVEDERERFIKIDANAELDFVERTVERELKKILS
;
A
#
# COMPACT_ATOMS: atom_id res chain seq x y z
N MET A 1 -11.85 4.13 13.38
CA MET A 1 -10.48 4.10 12.83
C MET A 1 -10.39 4.64 11.40
N ALA A 2 -11.27 4.27 10.46
CA ALA A 2 -11.20 4.77 9.07
C ALA A 2 -11.07 6.30 8.94
N PHE A 3 -11.87 7.07 9.69
CA PHE A 3 -11.80 8.55 9.67
C PHE A 3 -10.54 9.16 10.32
N LEU A 4 -9.87 8.45 11.23
CA LEU A 4 -8.61 8.93 11.81
C LEU A 4 -7.47 8.77 10.81
N PHE A 5 -7.38 7.62 10.14
CA PHE A 5 -6.45 7.42 9.02
C PHE A 5 -6.74 8.36 7.85
N LEU A 6 -8.00 8.77 7.70
CA LEU A 6 -8.38 9.76 6.70
C LEU A 6 -7.82 11.14 7.03
N ALA A 7 -7.99 11.59 8.27
CA ALA A 7 -7.49 12.89 8.72
C ALA A 7 -5.96 12.96 8.67
N ASP A 8 -5.27 11.94 9.18
CA ASP A 8 -3.80 11.81 9.12
C ASP A 8 -3.28 11.88 7.68
N HIS A 9 -3.95 11.19 6.75
CA HIS A 9 -3.55 11.23 5.35
C HIS A 9 -3.80 12.58 4.69
N ALA A 10 -4.95 13.22 4.97
CA ALA A 10 -5.24 14.56 4.45
C ALA A 10 -4.19 15.57 4.94
N GLU A 11 -3.78 15.47 6.21
CA GLU A 11 -2.70 16.28 6.78
C GLU A 11 -1.37 15.99 6.08
N HIS A 12 -0.96 14.72 5.98
CA HIS A 12 0.28 14.31 5.32
C HIS A 12 0.35 14.80 3.86
N LEU A 13 -0.75 14.67 3.12
CA LEU A 13 -0.84 15.16 1.74
C LEU A 13 -0.70 16.68 1.67
N SER A 14 -1.42 17.41 2.53
CA SER A 14 -1.42 18.88 2.51
C SER A 14 -0.10 19.51 2.95
N LYS A 15 0.58 18.89 3.92
CA LYS A 15 1.77 19.46 4.56
C LYS A 15 3.09 19.03 3.93
N LEU A 16 3.16 17.83 3.35
CA LEU A 16 4.42 17.29 2.83
C LEU A 16 4.34 16.97 1.34
N ILE A 17 3.36 16.16 0.93
CA ILE A 17 3.34 15.62 -0.44
C ILE A 17 3.00 16.72 -1.47
N LYS A 18 1.88 17.43 -1.30
CA LYS A 18 1.47 18.48 -2.25
C LYS A 18 2.48 19.62 -2.35
N PRO A 19 3.06 20.14 -1.26
CA PRO A 19 4.12 21.15 -1.35
C PRO A 19 5.37 20.64 -2.09
N ALA A 20 5.84 19.43 -1.79
CA ALA A 20 7.00 18.87 -2.48
C ALA A 20 6.76 18.68 -3.99
N LEU A 21 5.57 18.17 -4.36
CA LEU A 21 5.19 18.04 -5.77
C LEU A 21 5.07 19.39 -6.47
N ALA A 22 4.55 20.43 -5.79
CA ALA A 22 4.47 21.79 -6.33
C ALA A 22 5.86 22.41 -6.58
N GLU A 23 6.88 21.98 -5.84
CA GLU A 23 8.29 22.34 -6.06
C GLU A 23 8.98 21.48 -7.15
N GLY A 24 8.26 20.55 -7.79
CA GLY A 24 8.81 19.67 -8.82
C GLY A 24 9.70 18.55 -8.26
N LYS A 25 9.56 18.20 -6.98
CA LYS A 25 10.33 17.11 -6.35
C LYS A 25 9.66 15.76 -6.56
N ASP A 26 10.48 14.73 -6.70
CA ASP A 26 10.03 13.34 -6.59
C ASP A 26 9.71 12.98 -5.13
N VAL A 27 8.58 12.31 -4.91
CA VAL A 27 8.10 11.92 -3.57
C VAL A 27 8.03 10.40 -3.46
N ILE A 28 8.84 9.84 -2.55
CA ILE A 28 8.77 8.42 -2.17
C ILE A 28 8.06 8.33 -0.81
N THR A 29 7.02 7.52 -0.73
CA THR A 29 6.25 7.32 0.51
C THR A 29 6.04 5.84 0.79
N ASP A 30 6.35 5.41 2.02
CA ASP A 30 6.01 4.06 2.48
C ASP A 30 4.53 4.04 2.89
N ARG A 31 3.75 3.29 2.10
CA ARG A 31 2.28 3.19 2.15
C ARG A 31 1.57 4.48 1.77
N CYS A 32 0.82 4.42 0.67
CA CYS A 32 -0.10 5.47 0.24
C CYS A 32 -1.56 4.98 0.27
N ILE A 33 -2.37 5.48 -0.65
CA ILE A 33 -3.80 5.22 -0.76
C ILE A 33 -4.17 3.74 -0.91
N ASP A 34 -3.36 2.96 -1.63
CA ASP A 34 -3.61 1.54 -1.88
C ASP A 34 -3.60 0.73 -0.58
N SER A 35 -2.74 1.08 0.38
CA SER A 35 -2.73 0.45 1.70
C SER A 35 -4.02 0.69 2.47
N ARG A 36 -4.65 1.86 2.31
CA ARG A 36 -5.95 2.13 2.93
C ARG A 36 -7.01 1.24 2.33
N TYR A 37 -7.05 1.13 1.00
CA TYR A 37 -8.00 0.24 0.31
C TYR A 37 -7.82 -1.21 0.73
N ALA A 38 -6.60 -1.73 0.70
CA ALA A 38 -6.31 -3.12 0.99
C ALA A 38 -6.68 -3.49 2.44
N TYR A 39 -6.25 -2.69 3.43
CA TYR A 39 -6.51 -3.00 4.84
C TYR A 39 -7.94 -2.65 5.27
N GLN A 40 -8.41 -1.44 4.95
CA GLN A 40 -9.74 -1.02 5.39
C GLN A 40 -10.83 -1.77 4.64
N GLY A 41 -10.60 -2.15 3.38
CA GLY A 41 -11.48 -3.04 2.61
C GLY A 41 -11.85 -4.32 3.37
N VAL A 42 -10.88 -4.94 4.05
CA VAL A 42 -11.15 -6.12 4.89
C VAL A 42 -12.01 -5.75 6.11
N THR A 43 -11.65 -4.69 6.84
CA THR A 43 -12.34 -4.32 8.08
C THR A 43 -13.75 -3.77 7.87
N LEU A 44 -14.02 -3.17 6.72
CA LEU A 44 -15.27 -2.52 6.36
C LEU A 44 -16.27 -3.46 5.67
N LYS A 45 -15.86 -4.68 5.33
CA LYS A 45 -16.69 -5.67 4.62
C LYS A 45 -18.02 -6.00 5.31
N LYS A 46 -18.11 -5.82 6.62
CA LYS A 46 -19.37 -5.99 7.39
C LYS A 46 -20.35 -4.81 7.29
N TYR A 47 -19.91 -3.68 6.76
CA TYR A 47 -20.69 -2.44 6.67
C TYR A 47 -21.06 -2.06 5.24
N PHE A 48 -20.28 -2.51 4.25
CA PHE A 48 -20.46 -2.18 2.85
C PHE A 48 -20.35 -3.44 1.99
N GLN A 49 -21.22 -3.55 1.00
CA GLN A 49 -21.17 -4.63 0.01
C GLN A 49 -19.87 -4.59 -0.80
N ASP A 50 -19.42 -3.38 -1.16
CA ASP A 50 -18.15 -3.12 -1.85
C ASP A 50 -17.38 -2.02 -1.10
N PRO A 51 -16.60 -2.40 -0.08
CA PRO A 51 -15.89 -1.44 0.76
C PRO A 51 -14.76 -0.71 0.02
N ILE A 52 -14.12 -1.34 -0.96
CA ILE A 52 -13.02 -0.71 -1.73
C ILE A 52 -13.59 0.37 -2.64
N LYS A 53 -14.67 0.10 -3.37
CA LYS A 53 -15.34 1.11 -4.20
C LYS A 53 -15.84 2.29 -3.36
N TRP A 54 -16.40 2.00 -2.18
CA TRP A 54 -16.81 3.06 -1.25
C TRP A 54 -15.61 3.90 -0.80
N LEU A 55 -14.50 3.29 -0.40
CA LEU A 55 -13.27 3.97 0.00
C LEU A 55 -12.69 4.82 -1.14
N LYS A 56 -12.63 4.29 -2.38
CA LYS A 56 -12.18 5.03 -3.56
C LYS A 56 -13.00 6.31 -3.73
N LYS A 57 -14.34 6.20 -3.69
CA LYS A 57 -15.26 7.34 -3.85
C LYS A 57 -15.10 8.40 -2.75
N ILE A 58 -15.01 8.00 -1.48
CA ILE A 58 -14.93 8.99 -0.41
C ILE A 58 -13.57 9.68 -0.34
N HIS A 59 -12.51 9.05 -0.84
CA HIS A 59 -11.14 9.56 -0.77
C HIS A 59 -10.70 10.34 -2.01
N GLU A 60 -11.35 10.13 -3.16
CA GLU A 60 -11.03 10.78 -4.44
C GLU A 60 -10.80 12.29 -4.33
N PRO A 61 -11.65 13.11 -3.65
CA PRO A 61 -11.54 14.57 -3.72
C PRO A 61 -10.27 15.17 -3.10
N PHE A 62 -9.56 14.42 -2.27
CA PHE A 62 -8.42 14.92 -1.50
C PHE A 62 -7.22 13.98 -1.52
N SER A 63 -7.21 12.99 -2.41
CA SER A 63 -6.09 12.06 -2.56
C SER A 63 -5.14 12.48 -3.67
N VAL A 64 -3.86 12.14 -3.51
CA VAL A 64 -2.90 12.14 -4.63
C VAL A 64 -2.70 10.69 -5.02
N VAL A 65 -3.03 10.37 -6.27
CA VAL A 65 -2.77 9.05 -6.84
C VAL A 65 -1.29 9.00 -7.24
N PRO A 66 -0.50 8.02 -6.76
CA PRO A 66 0.90 7.90 -7.17
C PRO A 66 1.02 7.65 -8.68
N ASP A 67 2.03 8.21 -9.35
CA ASP A 67 2.32 7.86 -10.74
C ASP A 67 2.70 6.39 -10.90
N ARG A 68 3.40 5.84 -9.89
CA ARG A 68 3.79 4.44 -9.79
C ARG A 68 3.66 3.91 -8.38
N THR A 69 3.42 2.62 -8.25
CA THR A 69 3.37 1.92 -6.96
C THR A 69 4.13 0.62 -7.04
N ILE A 70 5.21 0.52 -6.27
CA ILE A 70 5.98 -0.72 -6.12
C ILE A 70 5.29 -1.58 -5.06
N LEU A 71 4.76 -2.72 -5.48
CA LEU A 71 4.12 -3.69 -4.60
C LEU A 71 5.03 -4.89 -4.39
N LEU A 72 5.57 -5.01 -3.17
CA LEU A 72 6.35 -6.17 -2.74
C LEU A 72 5.40 -7.30 -2.33
N VAL A 73 5.36 -8.37 -3.12
CA VAL A 73 4.47 -9.52 -2.90
C VAL A 73 5.28 -10.68 -2.33
N THR A 74 4.89 -11.19 -1.17
CA THR A 74 5.49 -12.36 -0.52
C THR A 74 4.39 -13.25 0.03
N ASP A 75 4.67 -14.52 0.24
CA ASP A 75 3.72 -15.45 0.84
C ASP A 75 3.38 -14.98 2.26
N VAL A 76 2.11 -15.09 2.65
CA VAL A 76 1.64 -14.61 3.96
C VAL A 76 2.38 -15.30 5.10
N ASP A 77 2.66 -16.59 4.97
CA ASP A 77 3.42 -17.35 5.97
C ASP A 77 4.86 -16.81 6.12
N VAL A 78 5.52 -16.47 5.01
CA VAL A 78 6.85 -15.83 5.01
C VAL A 78 6.78 -14.44 5.67
N ALA A 79 5.74 -13.65 5.36
CA ALA A 79 5.54 -12.35 5.99
C ALA A 79 5.35 -12.46 7.52
N ILE A 80 4.57 -13.43 7.99
CA ILE A 80 4.33 -13.68 9.42
C ILE A 80 5.63 -14.11 10.11
N GLU A 81 6.42 -14.97 9.47
CA GLU A 81 7.72 -15.38 10.00
C GLU A 81 8.65 -14.17 10.17
N ARG A 82 8.76 -13.33 9.13
CA ARG A 82 9.55 -12.08 9.17
C ARG A 82 9.07 -11.11 10.25
N ILE A 83 7.75 -10.97 10.45
CA ILE A 83 7.18 -10.13 11.52
C ILE A 83 7.57 -10.69 12.90
N SER A 84 7.47 -12.01 13.08
CA SER A 84 7.74 -12.69 14.36
C SER A 84 9.21 -12.55 14.79
N ARG A 85 10.15 -12.55 13.82
CA ARG A 85 11.58 -12.32 14.08
C ARG A 85 11.89 -10.93 14.66
N LYS A 86 10.98 -9.94 14.51
CA LYS A 86 11.16 -8.59 15.08
C LYS A 86 10.93 -8.51 16.59
N GLY A 87 10.61 -9.63 17.25
CA GLY A 87 10.55 -9.72 18.72
C GLY A 87 9.41 -8.95 19.38
N ARG A 88 8.41 -8.48 18.62
CA ARG A 88 7.24 -7.76 19.16
C ARG A 88 5.98 -8.61 19.15
N LYS A 89 5.05 -8.30 20.06
CA LYS A 89 3.73 -8.93 20.10
C LYS A 89 2.96 -8.65 18.81
N ARG A 90 2.43 -9.71 18.21
CA ARG A 90 1.59 -9.65 17.01
C ARG A 90 0.28 -8.90 17.31
N ILE A 91 -0.16 -8.04 16.39
CA ILE A 91 -1.46 -7.36 16.47
C ILE A 91 -2.50 -8.06 15.58
N LYS A 92 -3.79 -7.80 15.80
CA LYS A 92 -4.88 -8.41 15.01
C LYS A 92 -4.77 -8.21 13.50
N LEU A 93 -4.12 -7.12 13.07
CA LEU A 93 -3.88 -6.83 11.64
C LEU A 93 -2.79 -7.70 11.02
N GLU A 94 -2.19 -8.60 11.80
CA GLU A 94 -1.10 -9.50 11.39
C GLU A 94 -1.50 -10.98 11.54
N ASP A 95 -2.78 -11.26 11.82
CA ASP A 95 -3.31 -12.63 11.76
C ASP A 95 -3.35 -13.11 10.30
N LYS A 96 -3.06 -14.39 10.08
CA LYS A 96 -2.93 -15.01 8.75
C LYS A 96 -4.14 -14.74 7.86
N ASP A 97 -5.33 -15.12 8.31
CA ASP A 97 -6.58 -14.91 7.55
C ASP A 97 -6.84 -13.43 7.22
N PHE A 98 -6.36 -12.51 8.07
CA PHE A 98 -6.49 -11.09 7.81
C PHE A 98 -5.51 -10.66 6.71
N LEU A 99 -4.24 -11.04 6.83
CA LEU A 99 -3.19 -10.74 5.85
C LEU A 99 -3.47 -11.36 4.47
N GLU A 100 -4.05 -12.56 4.40
CA GLU A 100 -4.48 -13.18 3.14
C GLU A 100 -5.58 -12.36 2.44
N LYS A 101 -6.54 -11.82 3.19
CA LYS A 101 -7.59 -10.95 2.66
C LYS A 101 -7.01 -9.60 2.21
N VAL A 102 -6.06 -9.04 2.96
CA VAL A 102 -5.35 -7.82 2.58
C VAL A 102 -4.56 -8.02 1.29
N GLN A 103 -3.81 -9.13 1.18
CA GLN A 103 -3.05 -9.46 -0.02
C GLN A 103 -3.97 -9.62 -1.23
N ARG A 104 -5.11 -10.30 -1.07
CA ARG A 104 -6.12 -10.42 -2.13
C ARG A 104 -6.57 -9.06 -2.64
N ASN A 105 -6.92 -8.14 -1.74
CA ASN A 105 -7.32 -6.78 -2.12
C ASN A 105 -6.20 -6.05 -2.87
N TYR A 106 -4.93 -6.18 -2.46
CA TYR A 106 -3.81 -5.59 -3.22
C TYR A 106 -3.69 -6.18 -4.63
N LEU A 107 -3.84 -7.51 -4.77
CA LEU A 107 -3.77 -8.15 -6.07
C LEU A 107 -4.92 -7.72 -6.97
N GLU A 108 -6.14 -7.56 -6.44
CA GLU A 108 -7.27 -6.98 -7.18
C GLU A 108 -6.99 -5.55 -7.64
N LEU A 109 -6.38 -4.69 -6.79
CA LEU A 109 -5.97 -3.34 -7.19
C LEU A 109 -4.94 -3.33 -8.33
N VAL A 110 -4.03 -4.31 -8.36
CA VAL A 110 -3.08 -4.45 -9.46
C VAL A 110 -3.82 -4.77 -10.75
N GLU A 111 -4.80 -5.67 -10.72
CA GLU A 111 -5.57 -6.03 -11.92
C GLU A 111 -6.36 -4.85 -12.47
N ASP A 112 -6.91 -4.00 -11.60
CA ASP A 112 -7.62 -2.78 -12.00
C ASP A 112 -6.71 -1.70 -12.59
N GLU A 113 -5.45 -1.62 -12.15
CA GLU A 113 -4.54 -0.49 -12.42
C GLU A 113 -3.13 -0.96 -12.82
N ARG A 114 -3.06 -1.96 -13.72
CA ARG A 114 -1.82 -2.68 -14.10
C ARG A 114 -0.67 -1.78 -14.55
N GLU A 115 -0.96 -0.64 -15.18
CA GLU A 115 0.07 0.31 -15.65
C GLU A 115 0.72 1.11 -14.51
N ARG A 116 -0.01 1.31 -13.40
CA ARG A 116 0.47 2.05 -12.23
C ARG A 116 1.27 1.15 -11.29
N PHE A 117 0.93 -0.14 -11.21
CA PHE A 117 1.56 -1.08 -10.30
C PHE A 117 2.77 -1.81 -10.90
N ILE A 118 3.85 -1.83 -10.13
CA ILE A 118 5.04 -2.65 -10.39
C ILE A 118 5.11 -3.72 -9.30
N LYS A 119 4.74 -4.94 -9.65
CA LYS A 119 4.84 -6.09 -8.73
C LYS A 119 6.26 -6.63 -8.70
N ILE A 120 6.79 -6.83 -7.50
CA ILE A 120 8.09 -7.45 -7.27
C ILE A 120 7.88 -8.64 -6.33
N ASP A 121 8.44 -9.79 -6.71
CA ASP A 121 8.47 -10.97 -5.86
C ASP A 121 9.45 -10.76 -4.70
N ALA A 122 8.90 -10.66 -3.50
CA ALA A 122 9.62 -10.47 -2.25
C ALA A 122 9.83 -11.78 -1.46
N ASN A 123 9.52 -12.94 -2.07
CA ASN A 123 10.00 -14.25 -1.60
C ASN A 123 11.48 -14.47 -1.95
N ALA A 124 11.99 -13.76 -2.97
CA ALA A 124 13.41 -13.76 -3.32
C ALA A 124 14.31 -13.20 -2.19
N GLU A 125 15.61 -13.45 -2.32
CA GLU A 125 16.62 -12.91 -1.40
C GLU A 125 16.63 -11.37 -1.42
N LEU A 126 16.94 -10.77 -0.27
CA LEU A 126 16.88 -9.31 -0.06
C LEU A 126 17.66 -8.55 -1.14
N ASP A 127 18.91 -8.96 -1.39
CA ASP A 127 19.77 -8.38 -2.43
C ASP A 127 19.14 -8.38 -3.82
N PHE A 128 18.38 -9.42 -4.17
CA PHE A 128 17.69 -9.50 -5.45
C PHE A 128 16.51 -8.53 -5.50
N VAL A 129 15.74 -8.46 -4.42
CA VAL A 129 14.60 -7.54 -4.29
C VAL A 129 15.09 -6.09 -4.37
N GLU A 130 16.14 -5.73 -3.64
CA GLU A 130 16.73 -4.40 -3.62
C GLU A 130 17.19 -3.96 -5.02
N ARG A 131 18.00 -4.79 -5.69
CA ARG A 131 18.43 -4.51 -7.07
C ARG A 131 17.26 -4.35 -8.04
N THR A 132 16.19 -5.12 -7.85
CA THR A 132 14.99 -5.02 -8.67
C THR A 132 14.27 -3.70 -8.43
N VAL A 133 14.06 -3.33 -7.16
CA VAL A 133 13.45 -2.04 -6.78
C VAL A 133 14.26 -0.87 -7.34
N GLU A 134 15.59 -0.86 -7.15
CA GLU A 134 16.46 0.19 -7.67
C GLU A 134 16.38 0.33 -9.19
N ARG A 135 16.34 -0.80 -9.91
CA ARG A 135 16.21 -0.80 -11.37
C ARG A 135 14.88 -0.19 -11.81
N GLU A 136 13.78 -0.54 -11.15
CA GLU A 136 12.46 0.01 -11.50
C GLU A 136 12.37 1.49 -11.11
N LEU A 137 12.91 1.92 -9.96
CA LEU A 137 12.99 3.33 -9.58
C LEU A 137 13.76 4.15 -10.61
N LYS A 138 14.89 3.66 -11.12
CA LYS A 138 15.67 4.35 -12.16
C LYS A 138 14.88 4.61 -13.44
N LYS A 139 13.94 3.74 -13.81
CA LYS A 139 13.08 3.93 -15.00
C LYS A 139 11.98 4.97 -14.78
N ILE A 140 11.64 5.26 -13.53
CA ILE A 140 10.59 6.21 -13.15
C ILE A 140 11.17 7.62 -13.04
N LEU A 141 12.38 7.73 -12.50
CA LEU A 141 13.07 9.00 -12.23
C LEU A 141 13.94 9.50 -13.39
N SER A 142 13.98 8.77 -14.51
CA SER A 142 14.73 9.12 -15.74
C SER A 142 13.87 9.82 -16.75
#